data_AF-A0A934XPZ5-F1
#
_entry.id   AF-A0A934XPZ5-F1
#
_cell.length_a   1.000
_cell.length_b   1.000
_cell.length_c   1.000
_cell.angle_alpha   90.00
_cell.angle_beta   90.00
_cell.angle_gamma   90.00
#
_symmetry.space_group_name_H-M   'P 1'
#
loop_
_entity.id
_entity.type
_entity.pdbx_description
1 polymer ?
#
loop_
_entity_poly.entity_id
_entity_poly.type
_entity_poly.pdbx_seq_one_letter_code
_entity_poly.pdbx_strand_id
1 'polypeptide(L)'
;MRILVTADLHYRPAQRAAYLDFAQRASARRPDCLIVAGDVGHPLRLFQRGLQLFRDFACPRLLIAGNHDVYRGEFHSRDLWQVQLPHAARQEGFVWLEDQNLVIQGIGICGTMGWYDYSARAPHLPYVANEYRALKRLVTHDADYVDWPWSDVAMARYLQRGFARRLAALEADAAVRQIVVITHWPIFAESVPQRPQSAFWSLLSAYMANFTLGQLVRQSSKVTQVVSGHIHRPGQWIIAGAHGPIAFSIVGSRSDEPAWVELNL
;
A
#
# COMPACT_ATOMS: atom_id res chain seq x y z
N MET A 1 -18.18 -6.90 10.60
CA MET A 1 -17.77 -5.87 9.62
C MET A 1 -17.04 -6.53 8.45
N ARG A 2 -17.48 -6.27 7.22
CA ARG A 2 -16.85 -6.72 5.98
C ARG A 2 -16.03 -5.59 5.37
N ILE A 3 -14.72 -5.78 5.26
CA ILE A 3 -13.80 -4.84 4.61
C ILE A 3 -13.27 -5.50 3.33
N LEU A 4 -13.40 -4.81 2.19
CA LEU A 4 -12.72 -5.21 0.96
C LEU A 4 -11.48 -4.34 0.77
N VAL A 5 -10.35 -4.98 0.50
CA VAL A 5 -9.08 -4.31 0.17
C VAL A 5 -8.63 -4.76 -1.20
N THR A 6 -8.53 -3.83 -2.14
CA THR A 6 -7.93 -4.05 -3.48
C THR A 6 -6.67 -3.21 -3.61
N ALA A 7 -5.83 -3.52 -4.60
CA ALA A 7 -4.57 -2.83 -4.88
C ALA A 7 -4.19 -3.10 -6.33
N ASP A 8 -3.16 -2.42 -6.83
CA ASP A 8 -2.49 -2.80 -8.08
C ASP A 8 -3.45 -2.85 -9.28
N LEU A 9 -4.41 -1.92 -9.31
CA LEU A 9 -5.41 -1.85 -10.36
C LEU A 9 -4.77 -1.51 -11.70
N HIS A 10 -3.78 -0.62 -11.70
CA HIS A 10 -3.11 -0.09 -12.89
C HIS A 10 -4.10 0.20 -14.04
N TYR A 11 -5.11 1.03 -13.74
CA TYR A 11 -6.28 1.19 -14.61
C TYR A 11 -5.92 1.47 -16.07
N ARG A 12 -6.40 0.60 -16.97
CA ARG A 12 -6.22 0.70 -18.42
C ARG A 12 -7.58 0.90 -19.12
N PRO A 13 -7.77 1.98 -19.90
CA PRO A 13 -9.01 2.21 -20.64
C PRO A 13 -9.40 1.07 -21.59
N ALA A 14 -8.41 0.39 -22.19
CA ALA A 14 -8.64 -0.74 -23.09
C ALA A 14 -9.35 -1.93 -22.41
N GLN A 15 -9.25 -2.04 -21.08
CA GLN A 15 -9.85 -3.12 -20.28
C GLN A 15 -11.01 -2.63 -19.42
N ARG A 16 -11.60 -1.47 -19.74
CA ARG A 16 -12.63 -0.82 -18.91
C ARG A 16 -13.79 -1.75 -18.53
N ALA A 17 -14.22 -2.63 -19.43
CA ALA A 17 -15.31 -3.57 -19.14
C ALA A 17 -14.96 -4.52 -17.99
N ALA A 18 -13.73 -5.05 -17.95
CA ALA A 18 -13.27 -5.94 -16.88
C ALA A 18 -13.19 -5.22 -15.53
N TYR A 19 -12.73 -3.96 -15.50
CA TYR A 19 -12.72 -3.15 -14.27
C TYR A 19 -14.11 -2.82 -13.75
N LEU A 20 -15.09 -2.58 -14.64
CA LEU A 20 -16.47 -2.35 -14.24
C LEU A 20 -17.12 -3.63 -13.69
N ASP A 21 -16.90 -4.77 -14.34
CA ASP A 21 -17.34 -6.07 -13.82
C ASP A 21 -16.74 -6.35 -12.44
N PHE A 22 -15.44 -6.10 -12.28
CA PHE A 22 -14.75 -6.21 -10.99
C PHE A 22 -15.40 -5.34 -9.92
N ALA A 23 -15.60 -4.05 -10.20
CA ALA A 23 -16.22 -3.12 -9.26
C ALA A 23 -17.66 -3.53 -8.91
N GLN A 24 -18.43 -4.02 -9.88
CA GLN A 24 -19.79 -4.52 -9.66
C GLN A 24 -19.79 -5.77 -8.77
N ARG A 25 -18.91 -6.74 -9.02
CA ARG A 25 -18.77 -7.93 -8.17
C ARG A 25 -18.34 -7.57 -6.75
N ALA A 26 -17.39 -6.65 -6.59
CA ALA A 26 -16.96 -6.15 -5.29
C ALA A 26 -18.11 -5.43 -4.56
N SER A 27 -18.87 -4.59 -5.25
CA SER A 27 -20.04 -3.88 -4.67
C SER A 27 -21.15 -4.86 -4.25
N ALA A 28 -21.39 -5.91 -5.04
CA ALA A 28 -22.37 -6.95 -4.73
C ALA A 28 -22.04 -7.74 -3.44
N ARG A 29 -20.77 -7.71 -2.99
CA ARG A 29 -20.40 -8.23 -1.66
C ARG A 29 -20.97 -7.41 -0.52
N ARG A 30 -21.50 -6.19 -0.76
CA ARG A 30 -22.01 -5.26 0.26
C ARG A 30 -20.99 -5.04 1.39
N PRO A 31 -19.80 -4.49 1.11
CA PRO A 31 -18.86 -4.16 2.16
C PRO A 31 -19.35 -3.03 3.06
N ASP A 32 -18.89 -3.05 4.31
CA ASP A 32 -19.00 -1.92 5.23
C ASP A 32 -17.91 -0.87 4.97
N CYS A 33 -16.85 -1.24 4.24
CA CYS A 33 -15.71 -0.40 3.91
C CYS A 33 -14.96 -0.95 2.69
N LEU A 34 -14.59 -0.08 1.74
CA LEU A 34 -13.71 -0.40 0.62
C LEU A 34 -12.38 0.34 0.78
N ILE A 35 -11.26 -0.35 0.57
CA ILE A 35 -9.93 0.23 0.64
C ILE A 35 -9.17 -0.08 -0.65
N VAL A 36 -8.53 0.93 -1.23
CA VAL A 36 -7.60 0.80 -2.36
C VAL A 36 -6.18 1.04 -1.84
N ALA A 37 -5.34 0.00 -1.88
CA ALA A 37 -4.01 -0.03 -1.30
C ALA A 37 -2.92 0.33 -2.32
N GLY A 38 -3.13 1.40 -3.07
CA GLY A 38 -2.17 1.95 -4.03
C GLY A 38 -2.19 1.31 -5.41
N ASP A 39 -1.40 1.92 -6.30
CA ASP A 39 -1.24 1.57 -7.72
C ASP A 39 -2.57 1.53 -8.48
N VAL A 40 -3.30 2.63 -8.37
CA VAL A 40 -4.60 2.84 -9.01
C VAL A 40 -4.44 3.02 -10.51
N GLY A 41 -3.48 3.85 -10.94
CA GLY A 41 -3.23 4.13 -12.35
C GLY A 41 -2.35 5.34 -12.58
N HIS A 42 -1.66 5.36 -13.73
CA HIS A 42 -0.78 6.44 -14.14
C HIS A 42 -1.00 6.78 -15.62
N PRO A 43 -1.09 8.06 -16.04
CA PRO A 43 -0.88 9.29 -15.25
C PRO A 43 -2.10 9.70 -14.41
N LEU A 44 -2.09 10.89 -13.78
CA LEU A 44 -3.15 11.38 -12.87
C LEU A 44 -4.58 11.21 -13.41
N ARG A 45 -4.81 11.42 -14.72
CA ARG A 45 -6.13 11.19 -15.34
C ARG A 45 -6.60 9.74 -15.23
N LEU A 46 -5.69 8.77 -15.26
CA LEU A 46 -5.98 7.34 -15.12
C LEU A 46 -6.11 6.94 -13.65
N PHE A 47 -5.35 7.57 -12.75
CA PHE A 47 -5.59 7.50 -11.30
C PHE A 47 -7.04 7.89 -10.98
N GLN A 48 -7.48 9.08 -11.41
CA GLN A 48 -8.86 9.56 -11.21
C GLN A 48 -9.90 8.62 -11.80
N ARG A 49 -9.72 8.17 -13.06
CA ARG A 49 -10.64 7.20 -13.68
C ARG A 49 -10.69 5.85 -12.96
N GLY A 50 -9.57 5.40 -12.38
CA GLY A 50 -9.53 4.20 -11.56
C GLY A 50 -10.36 4.35 -10.28
N LEU A 51 -10.29 5.50 -9.61
CA LEU A 51 -11.13 5.78 -8.44
C LEU A 51 -12.63 5.83 -8.78
N GLN A 52 -12.98 6.37 -9.94
CA GLN A 52 -14.37 6.48 -10.42
C GLN A 52 -15.06 5.12 -10.61
N LEU A 53 -14.31 4.02 -10.71
CA LEU A 53 -14.87 2.66 -10.73
C LEU A 53 -15.72 2.36 -9.48
N PHE A 54 -15.40 3.01 -8.36
CA PHE A 54 -16.00 2.74 -7.06
C PHE A 54 -16.95 3.86 -6.61
N ARG A 55 -17.42 4.71 -7.53
CA ARG A 55 -18.28 5.86 -7.20
C ARG A 55 -19.61 5.49 -6.54
N ASP A 56 -20.15 4.32 -6.89
CA ASP A 56 -21.48 3.88 -6.46
C ASP A 56 -21.47 2.94 -5.24
N PHE A 57 -20.31 2.77 -4.58
CA PHE A 57 -20.24 2.04 -3.33
C PHE A 57 -20.91 2.87 -2.22
N ALA A 58 -21.88 2.27 -1.53
CA ALA A 58 -22.63 2.92 -0.45
C ALA A 58 -21.85 3.04 0.88
N CYS A 59 -20.64 2.49 0.94
CA CYS A 59 -19.79 2.49 2.13
C CYS A 59 -18.66 3.52 2.03
N PRO A 60 -17.98 3.86 3.14
CA PRO A 60 -16.74 4.60 3.10
C PRO A 60 -15.71 3.94 2.18
N ARG A 61 -14.99 4.78 1.42
CA ARG A 61 -13.94 4.37 0.49
C ARG A 61 -12.64 5.03 0.93
N LEU A 62 -11.58 4.24 1.08
CA LEU A 62 -10.32 4.68 1.64
C LEU A 62 -9.20 4.40 0.64
N LEU A 63 -8.15 5.21 0.66
CA LEU A 63 -7.08 5.13 -0.33
C LEU A 63 -5.74 5.49 0.28
N ILE A 64 -4.71 4.68 -0.02
CA ILE A 64 -3.30 5.07 0.07
C ILE A 64 -2.69 5.11 -1.33
N ALA A 65 -1.55 5.77 -1.49
CA ALA A 65 -0.82 5.76 -2.76
C ALA A 65 0.00 4.46 -2.92
N GLY A 66 0.30 4.08 -4.17
CA GLY A 66 1.40 3.20 -4.54
C GLY A 66 2.51 3.94 -5.30
N ASN A 67 3.57 3.24 -5.75
CA ASN A 67 4.64 3.89 -6.53
C ASN A 67 4.17 4.42 -7.87
N HIS A 68 3.35 3.65 -8.59
CA HIS A 68 2.93 4.05 -9.92
C HIS A 68 2.08 5.33 -9.87
N ASP A 69 1.34 5.55 -8.78
CA ASP A 69 0.53 6.75 -8.60
C ASP A 69 1.38 8.03 -8.52
N VAL A 70 2.64 7.92 -8.05
CA VAL A 70 3.60 9.04 -7.95
C VAL A 70 4.60 9.10 -9.11
N TYR A 71 4.45 8.27 -10.15
CA TYR A 71 5.26 8.38 -11.35
C TYR A 71 5.02 9.73 -12.04
N ARG A 72 6.11 10.46 -12.29
CA ARG A 72 6.10 11.75 -12.96
C ARG A 72 5.52 11.65 -14.35
N GLY A 73 4.89 12.73 -14.79
CA GLY A 73 4.35 12.86 -16.14
C GLY A 73 4.08 14.32 -16.41
N GLU A 74 2.81 14.71 -16.34
CA GLU A 74 2.41 16.12 -16.36
C GLU A 74 2.84 16.87 -15.10
N PHE A 75 2.93 16.17 -13.97
CA PHE A 75 3.36 16.70 -12.68
C PHE A 75 4.61 15.96 -12.21
N HIS A 76 5.46 16.64 -11.42
CA HIS A 76 6.55 16.01 -10.69
C HIS A 76 6.00 15.11 -9.58
N SER A 77 6.74 14.07 -9.20
CA SER A 77 6.36 13.12 -8.15
C SER A 77 6.05 13.80 -6.81
N ARG A 78 6.77 14.88 -6.50
CA ARG A 78 6.51 15.71 -5.32
C ARG A 78 5.12 16.37 -5.37
N ASP A 79 4.77 16.95 -6.51
CA ASP A 79 3.49 17.65 -6.66
C ASP A 79 2.32 16.67 -6.70
N LEU A 80 2.52 15.50 -7.32
CA LEU A 80 1.59 14.38 -7.24
C LEU A 80 1.31 14.01 -5.78
N TRP A 81 2.36 13.73 -5.01
CA TRP A 81 2.25 13.32 -3.61
C TRP A 81 1.62 14.40 -2.72
N GLN A 82 2.04 15.66 -2.84
CA GLN A 82 1.66 16.71 -1.90
C GLN A 82 0.32 17.38 -2.24
N VAL A 83 -0.06 17.40 -3.52
CA VAL A 83 -1.18 18.22 -4.00
C VAL A 83 -2.17 17.37 -4.79
N GLN A 84 -1.73 16.75 -5.89
CA GLN A 84 -2.66 16.22 -6.88
C GLN A 84 -3.39 14.96 -6.43
N LEU A 85 -2.67 13.96 -5.88
CA LEU A 85 -3.29 12.70 -5.44
C LEU A 85 -4.24 12.91 -4.25
N PRO A 86 -3.86 13.65 -3.18
CA PRO A 86 -4.79 13.93 -2.08
C PRO A 86 -6.02 14.74 -2.53
N HIS A 87 -5.87 15.64 -3.51
CA HIS A 87 -7.00 16.40 -4.06
C HIS A 87 -7.94 15.49 -4.87
N ALA A 88 -7.39 14.73 -5.82
CA ALA A 88 -8.15 13.80 -6.64
C ALA A 88 -8.89 12.73 -5.80
N ALA A 89 -8.22 12.18 -4.79
CA ALA A 89 -8.83 11.21 -3.87
C ALA A 89 -10.08 11.80 -3.20
N ARG A 90 -9.97 13.02 -2.64
CA ARG A 90 -11.08 13.69 -1.96
C ARG A 90 -12.20 14.09 -2.92
N GLN A 91 -11.88 14.55 -4.12
CA GLN A 91 -12.86 14.87 -5.16
C GLN A 91 -13.71 13.65 -5.53
N GLU A 92 -13.11 12.47 -5.61
CA GLU A 92 -13.81 11.21 -5.88
C GLU A 92 -14.48 10.60 -4.63
N GLY A 93 -14.39 11.29 -3.50
CA GLY A 93 -15.02 10.95 -2.22
C GLY A 93 -14.32 9.82 -1.46
N PHE A 94 -12.99 9.70 -1.61
CA PHE A 94 -12.16 8.80 -0.81
C PHE A 94 -11.59 9.52 0.41
N VAL A 95 -11.51 8.78 1.51
CA VAL A 95 -10.70 9.11 2.68
C VAL A 95 -9.24 8.82 2.34
N TRP A 96 -8.44 9.88 2.19
CA TRP A 96 -7.00 9.78 1.95
C TRP A 96 -6.26 9.30 3.20
N LEU A 97 -5.93 8.02 3.27
CA LEU A 97 -5.35 7.39 4.45
C LEU A 97 -3.90 7.78 4.72
N GLU A 98 -3.25 8.65 3.94
CA GLU A 98 -1.89 9.10 4.26
C GLU A 98 -1.86 10.18 5.36
N ASP A 99 -2.95 10.93 5.55
CA ASP A 99 -3.04 12.02 6.54
C ASP A 99 -4.15 11.86 7.58
N GLN A 100 -5.03 10.88 7.45
CA GLN A 100 -6.12 10.61 8.40
C GLN A 100 -6.37 9.12 8.59
N ASN A 101 -7.02 8.78 9.71
CA ASN A 101 -7.53 7.44 9.99
C ASN A 101 -9.05 7.41 9.81
N LEU A 102 -9.60 6.21 9.80
CA LEU A 102 -11.04 6.01 9.92
C LEU A 102 -11.33 5.05 11.07
N VAL A 103 -12.35 5.34 11.88
CA VAL A 103 -12.84 4.43 12.93
C VAL A 103 -14.29 4.09 12.61
N ILE A 104 -14.60 2.80 12.44
CA ILE A 104 -15.95 2.29 12.18
C ILE A 104 -16.19 1.09 13.08
N GLN A 105 -17.27 1.10 13.87
CA GLN A 105 -17.68 -0.03 14.72
C GLN A 105 -16.54 -0.55 15.63
N GLY A 106 -15.74 0.38 16.17
CA GLY A 106 -14.57 0.10 17.02
C GLY A 106 -13.33 -0.42 16.28
N ILE A 107 -13.36 -0.51 14.94
CA ILE A 107 -12.21 -0.87 14.11
C ILE A 107 -11.55 0.40 13.59
N GLY A 108 -10.30 0.62 13.99
CA GLY A 108 -9.44 1.68 13.46
C GLY A 108 -8.74 1.22 12.18
N ILE A 109 -8.71 2.06 11.16
CA ILE A 109 -8.02 1.81 9.90
C ILE A 109 -6.93 2.88 9.74
N CYS A 110 -5.68 2.42 9.63
CA CYS A 110 -4.50 3.27 9.46
C CYS A 110 -3.71 2.81 8.25
N GLY A 111 -3.47 3.71 7.29
CA GLY A 111 -2.79 3.36 6.05
C GLY A 111 -1.51 4.18 5.84
N THR A 112 -0.58 3.65 5.05
CA THR A 112 0.46 4.46 4.41
C THR A 112 1.01 3.79 3.16
N MET A 113 1.42 4.56 2.16
CA MET A 113 2.19 4.06 1.02
C MET A 113 3.38 3.22 1.52
N GLY A 114 4.09 3.68 2.56
CA GLY A 114 5.06 2.84 3.27
C GLY A 114 6.35 2.54 2.48
N TRP A 115 6.75 3.44 1.56
CA TRP A 115 7.94 3.39 0.69
C TRP A 115 9.13 2.60 1.26
N TYR A 116 9.93 1.96 0.41
CA TYR A 116 11.08 1.17 0.85
C TYR A 116 12.24 2.02 1.39
N ASP A 117 13.01 1.42 2.30
CA ASP A 117 14.21 1.98 2.93
C ASP A 117 15.41 1.03 2.85
N TYR A 118 15.36 0.04 1.96
CA TYR A 118 16.36 -1.02 1.77
C TYR A 118 16.53 -1.96 2.97
N SER A 119 15.61 -1.95 3.94
CA SER A 119 15.59 -2.93 5.04
C SER A 119 15.33 -4.36 4.55
N ALA A 120 14.72 -4.52 3.36
CA ALA A 120 14.46 -5.81 2.74
C ALA A 120 15.58 -6.34 1.85
N ARG A 121 16.75 -5.69 1.84
CA ARG A 121 17.89 -6.10 1.03
C ARG A 121 18.35 -7.52 1.33
N ALA A 122 18.76 -8.24 0.29
CA ALA A 122 19.30 -9.59 0.44
C ALA A 122 20.62 -9.58 1.24
N PRO A 123 20.75 -10.36 2.32
CA PRO A 123 21.88 -10.26 3.25
C PRO A 123 23.22 -10.75 2.69
N HIS A 124 23.21 -11.50 1.59
CA HIS A 124 24.41 -12.01 0.94
C HIS A 124 25.05 -11.01 -0.04
N LEU A 125 24.37 -9.90 -0.36
CA LEU A 125 24.93 -8.86 -1.21
C LEU A 125 25.81 -7.92 -0.37
N PRO A 126 26.98 -7.51 -0.88
CA PRO A 126 27.95 -6.73 -0.11
C PRO A 126 27.63 -5.23 -0.03
N TYR A 127 26.50 -4.80 -0.58
CA TYR A 127 26.18 -3.37 -0.75
C TYR A 127 25.75 -2.70 0.55
N VAL A 128 26.19 -1.47 0.76
CA VAL A 128 25.71 -0.58 1.83
C VAL A 128 24.52 0.26 1.36
N ALA A 129 23.77 0.84 2.30
CA ALA A 129 22.52 1.56 2.01
C ALA A 129 22.63 2.65 0.92
N ASN A 130 23.76 3.38 0.87
CA ASN A 130 23.97 4.42 -0.14
C ASN A 130 24.17 3.85 -1.56
N GLU A 131 24.67 2.63 -1.70
CA GLU A 131 24.90 1.99 -3.00
C GLU A 131 23.59 1.54 -3.63
N TYR A 132 22.61 1.10 -2.83
CA TYR A 132 21.27 0.78 -3.34
C TYR A 132 20.64 1.96 -4.09
N ARG A 133 20.85 3.20 -3.63
CA ARG A 133 20.37 4.38 -4.37
C ARG A 133 20.89 4.41 -5.83
N ALA A 134 22.16 4.09 -6.04
CA ALA A 134 22.77 4.08 -7.37
C ALA A 134 22.34 2.87 -8.21
N LEU A 135 22.11 1.73 -7.55
CA LEU A 135 21.75 0.46 -8.19
C LEU A 135 20.27 0.36 -8.58
N LYS A 136 19.42 1.24 -8.03
CA LYS A 136 17.95 1.25 -8.23
C LYS A 136 17.52 1.11 -9.69
N ARG A 137 18.17 1.87 -10.59
CA ARG A 137 17.84 1.88 -12.03
C ARG A 137 18.07 0.55 -12.74
N LEU A 138 18.83 -0.36 -12.14
CA LEU A 138 19.08 -1.68 -12.72
C LEU A 138 17.89 -2.64 -12.54
N VAL A 139 16.97 -2.35 -11.62
CA VAL A 139 15.97 -3.34 -11.17
C VAL A 139 14.56 -2.81 -11.01
N THR A 140 14.35 -1.50 -10.85
CA THR A 140 13.01 -0.92 -10.71
C THR A 140 12.84 0.35 -11.54
N HIS A 141 11.65 0.48 -12.13
CA HIS A 141 11.22 1.66 -12.89
C HIS A 141 10.96 2.90 -12.03
N ASP A 142 10.90 2.75 -10.70
CA ASP A 142 10.86 3.90 -9.80
C ASP A 142 12.04 4.85 -10.06
N ALA A 143 13.20 4.35 -10.46
CA ALA A 143 14.36 5.18 -10.80
C ALA A 143 14.19 5.98 -12.10
N ASP A 144 13.32 5.55 -13.01
CA ASP A 144 13.06 6.22 -14.28
C ASP A 144 11.95 7.27 -14.15
N TYR A 145 10.96 6.98 -13.30
CA TYR A 145 9.72 7.74 -13.22
C TYR A 145 9.49 8.50 -11.91
N VAL A 146 10.25 8.26 -10.83
CA VAL A 146 10.11 9.06 -9.60
C VAL A 146 11.20 10.13 -9.53
N ASP A 147 10.82 11.40 -9.50
CA ASP A 147 11.73 12.56 -9.52
C ASP A 147 11.64 13.46 -8.28
N TRP A 148 11.19 12.92 -7.15
CA TRP A 148 11.18 13.70 -5.92
C TRP A 148 12.60 14.05 -5.43
N PRO A 149 12.78 15.13 -4.63
CA PRO A 149 14.10 15.59 -4.22
C PRO A 149 14.71 14.78 -3.06
N TRP A 150 13.96 13.84 -2.48
CA TRP A 150 14.36 13.07 -1.31
C TRP A 150 15.02 11.74 -1.68
N SER A 151 15.88 11.21 -0.79
CA SER A 151 16.28 9.81 -0.88
C SER A 151 15.11 8.89 -0.51
N ASP A 152 15.14 7.64 -0.96
CA ASP A 152 14.12 6.64 -0.61
C ASP A 152 14.01 6.48 0.92
N VAL A 153 15.15 6.40 1.63
CA VAL A 153 15.20 6.34 3.10
C VAL A 153 14.60 7.58 3.76
N ALA A 154 14.84 8.77 3.22
CA ALA A 154 14.27 10.01 3.77
C ALA A 154 12.75 10.06 3.59
N MET A 155 12.26 9.62 2.42
CA MET A 155 10.84 9.52 2.15
C MET A 155 10.16 8.46 3.02
N ALA A 156 10.72 7.25 3.09
CA ALA A 156 10.22 6.17 3.94
C ALA A 156 10.12 6.62 5.40
N ARG A 157 11.14 7.32 5.91
CA ARG A 157 11.13 7.89 7.27
C ARG A 157 10.06 8.98 7.44
N TYR A 158 9.86 9.83 6.44
CA TYR A 158 8.79 10.85 6.46
C TYR A 158 7.42 10.20 6.60
N LEU A 159 7.12 9.20 5.76
CA LEU A 159 5.88 8.43 5.79
C LEU A 159 5.70 7.70 7.12
N GLN A 160 6.73 6.99 7.57
CA GLN A 160 6.69 6.24 8.82
C GLN A 160 6.39 7.14 10.02
N ARG A 161 6.94 8.36 10.10
CA ARG A 161 6.64 9.30 11.19
C ARG A 161 5.18 9.75 11.20
N GLY A 162 4.62 10.05 10.02
CA GLY A 162 3.20 10.41 9.89
C GLY A 162 2.28 9.25 10.28
N PHE A 163 2.58 8.07 9.76
CA PHE A 163 1.89 6.82 10.09
C PHE A 163 1.96 6.48 11.58
N ALA A 164 3.15 6.51 12.19
CA ALA A 164 3.36 6.16 13.59
C ALA A 164 2.52 7.02 14.53
N ARG A 165 2.44 8.34 14.26
CA ARG A 165 1.60 9.26 15.05
C ARG A 165 0.12 8.87 14.97
N ARG A 166 -0.36 8.54 13.77
CA ARG A 166 -1.74 8.14 13.53
C ARG A 166 -2.06 6.76 14.11
N LEU A 167 -1.13 5.81 14.03
CA LEU A 167 -1.26 4.50 14.66
C LEU A 167 -1.34 4.62 16.18
N ALA A 168 -0.45 5.42 16.78
CA ALA A 168 -0.45 5.67 18.23
C ALA A 168 -1.75 6.33 18.71
N ALA A 169 -2.36 7.21 17.90
CA ALA A 169 -3.66 7.79 18.22
C ALA A 169 -4.78 6.74 18.29
N LEU A 170 -4.80 5.77 17.36
CA LEU A 170 -5.76 4.65 17.41
C LEU A 170 -5.45 3.71 18.58
N GLU A 171 -4.17 3.48 18.88
CA GLU A 171 -3.75 2.66 20.01
C GLU A 171 -4.29 3.22 21.33
N ALA A 172 -4.18 4.55 21.52
CA ALA A 172 -4.64 5.25 22.71
C ALA A 172 -6.17 5.40 22.80
N ASP A 173 -6.91 5.27 21.70
CA ASP A 173 -8.36 5.46 21.68
C ASP A 173 -9.09 4.25 22.30
N ALA A 174 -9.78 4.46 23.42
CA ALA A 174 -10.53 3.44 24.12
C ALA A 174 -11.73 2.88 23.31
N ALA A 175 -12.26 3.64 22.34
CA ALA A 175 -13.31 3.17 21.45
C ALA A 175 -12.78 2.21 20.37
N VAL A 176 -11.46 2.22 20.12
CA VAL A 176 -10.81 1.32 19.16
C VAL A 176 -10.45 0.02 19.87
N ARG A 177 -11.14 -1.06 19.49
CA ARG A 177 -10.89 -2.44 19.95
C ARG A 177 -9.85 -3.16 19.10
N GLN A 178 -9.69 -2.76 17.85
CA GLN A 178 -8.91 -3.47 16.85
C GLN A 178 -8.45 -2.50 15.76
N ILE A 179 -7.24 -2.72 15.23
CA ILE A 179 -6.66 -1.92 14.15
C ILE A 179 -6.37 -2.82 12.94
N VAL A 180 -6.74 -2.30 11.76
CA VAL A 180 -6.36 -2.79 10.44
C VAL A 180 -5.34 -1.82 9.84
N VAL A 181 -4.17 -2.33 9.49
CA VAL A 181 -3.12 -1.57 8.82
C VAL A 181 -3.13 -1.85 7.33
N ILE A 182 -3.01 -0.80 6.53
CA ILE A 182 -2.95 -0.89 5.07
C ILE A 182 -1.63 -0.30 4.59
N THR A 183 -0.91 -1.06 3.78
CA THR A 183 0.36 -0.59 3.21
C THR A 183 0.42 -0.88 1.73
N HIS A 184 1.13 -0.11 0.91
CA HIS A 184 1.34 -0.54 -0.46
C HIS A 184 2.43 -1.61 -0.49
N TRP A 185 3.58 -1.32 0.12
CA TRP A 185 4.66 -2.30 0.27
C TRP A 185 4.32 -3.38 1.31
N PRO A 186 4.71 -4.64 1.06
CA PRO A 186 4.83 -5.64 2.12
C PRO A 186 5.79 -5.16 3.22
N ILE A 187 5.43 -5.43 4.48
CA ILE A 187 6.21 -4.97 5.64
C ILE A 187 6.78 -6.13 6.48
N PHE A 188 6.49 -7.38 6.13
CA PHE A 188 6.97 -8.56 6.85
C PHE A 188 7.84 -9.44 5.95
N ALA A 189 8.95 -9.94 6.49
CA ALA A 189 9.93 -10.70 5.72
C ALA A 189 9.38 -12.03 5.21
N GLU A 190 8.44 -12.61 5.95
CA GLU A 190 7.77 -13.88 5.68
C GLU A 190 7.05 -13.90 4.32
N SER A 191 6.68 -12.73 3.78
CA SER A 191 5.99 -12.64 2.49
C SER A 191 6.88 -12.30 1.30
N VAL A 192 8.13 -11.89 1.54
CA VAL A 192 9.03 -11.47 0.45
C VAL A 192 9.82 -12.68 -0.03
N PRO A 193 9.64 -13.11 -1.30
CA PRO A 193 10.31 -14.31 -1.80
C PRO A 193 11.83 -14.13 -1.85
N GLN A 194 12.56 -15.06 -1.24
CA GLN A 194 14.02 -15.10 -1.33
C GLN A 194 14.46 -15.87 -2.57
N ARG A 195 15.33 -15.27 -3.40
CA ARG A 195 15.89 -15.89 -4.61
C ARG A 195 17.40 -15.67 -4.71
N PRO A 196 18.21 -16.21 -3.76
CA PRO A 196 19.65 -15.97 -3.69
C PRO A 196 20.43 -16.40 -4.95
N GLN A 197 19.88 -17.30 -5.76
CA GLN A 197 20.43 -17.74 -7.04
C GLN A 197 20.32 -16.69 -8.16
N SER A 198 19.57 -15.60 -7.95
CA SER A 198 19.40 -14.54 -8.94
C SER A 198 19.90 -13.21 -8.39
N ALA A 199 20.95 -12.67 -9.01
CA ALA A 199 21.49 -11.36 -8.68
C ALA A 199 20.43 -10.25 -8.86
N PHE A 200 19.65 -10.33 -9.94
CA PHE A 200 18.54 -9.39 -10.20
C PHE A 200 17.51 -9.39 -9.06
N TRP A 201 16.95 -10.56 -8.72
CA TRP A 201 15.93 -10.64 -7.67
C TRP A 201 16.49 -10.32 -6.28
N SER A 202 17.74 -10.69 -6.01
CA SER A 202 18.41 -10.37 -4.76
C SER A 202 18.63 -8.86 -4.61
N LEU A 203 18.99 -8.16 -5.70
CA LEU A 203 19.10 -6.70 -5.68
C LEU A 203 17.72 -6.04 -5.60
N LEU A 204 16.73 -6.52 -6.36
CA LEU A 204 15.36 -6.01 -6.36
C LEU A 204 14.69 -6.08 -4.98
N SER A 205 15.02 -7.09 -4.16
CA SER A 205 14.44 -7.27 -2.81
C SER A 205 14.51 -6.02 -1.93
N ALA A 206 15.56 -5.20 -2.07
CA ALA A 206 15.74 -3.96 -1.33
C ALA A 206 14.65 -2.90 -1.61
N TYR A 207 13.95 -3.02 -2.74
CA TYR A 207 12.90 -2.08 -3.18
C TYR A 207 11.50 -2.70 -3.10
N MET A 208 11.38 -3.98 -2.70
CA MET A 208 10.12 -4.73 -2.69
C MET A 208 9.39 -4.71 -1.34
N ALA A 209 10.02 -4.23 -0.27
CA ALA A 209 9.40 -4.20 1.06
C ALA A 209 10.00 -3.13 2.00
N ASN A 210 9.31 -2.88 3.11
CA ASN A 210 9.76 -2.03 4.22
C ASN A 210 9.63 -2.76 5.57
N PHE A 211 10.68 -3.48 5.95
CA PHE A 211 10.72 -4.24 7.21
C PHE A 211 10.87 -3.34 8.44
N THR A 212 11.44 -2.14 8.30
CA THR A 212 11.50 -1.16 9.39
C THR A 212 10.09 -0.75 9.83
N LEU A 213 9.18 -0.51 8.89
CA LEU A 213 7.77 -0.25 9.17
C LEU A 213 7.09 -1.46 9.81
N GLY A 214 7.42 -2.67 9.36
CA GLY A 214 6.93 -3.92 9.95
C GLY A 214 7.29 -4.07 11.42
N GLN A 215 8.53 -3.71 11.81
CA GLN A 215 8.94 -3.73 13.22
C GLN A 215 8.10 -2.78 14.07
N LEU A 216 7.79 -1.59 13.55
CA LEU A 216 6.90 -0.65 14.24
C LEU A 216 5.50 -1.21 14.42
N VAL A 217 4.93 -1.81 13.36
CA VAL A 217 3.58 -2.38 13.39
C VAL A 217 3.47 -3.56 14.37
N ARG A 218 4.51 -4.39 14.49
CA ARG A 218 4.55 -5.51 15.45
C ARG A 218 4.42 -5.07 16.91
N GLN A 219 4.73 -3.82 17.25
CA GLN A 219 4.66 -3.31 18.62
C GLN A 219 3.25 -2.84 19.03
N SER A 220 2.32 -2.67 18.09
CA SER A 220 0.95 -2.28 18.45
C SER A 220 0.21 -3.44 19.08
N SER A 221 -0.49 -3.18 20.18
CA SER A 221 -1.31 -4.19 20.86
C SER A 221 -2.68 -4.39 20.21
N LYS A 222 -3.15 -3.40 19.43
CA LYS A 222 -4.45 -3.45 18.76
C LYS A 222 -4.37 -3.83 17.29
N VAL A 223 -3.20 -3.82 16.65
CA VAL A 223 -3.07 -4.30 15.27
C VAL A 223 -3.26 -5.81 15.21
N THR A 224 -4.24 -6.23 14.41
CA THR A 224 -4.58 -7.66 14.24
C THR A 224 -4.58 -8.09 12.77
N GLN A 225 -4.66 -7.11 11.86
CA GLN A 225 -4.78 -7.31 10.42
C GLN A 225 -3.86 -6.34 9.71
N VAL A 226 -3.09 -6.82 8.75
CA VAL A 226 -2.29 -6.03 7.83
C VAL A 226 -2.61 -6.48 6.41
N VAL A 227 -2.83 -5.56 5.49
CA VAL A 227 -2.99 -5.88 4.07
C VAL A 227 -2.04 -5.03 3.23
N SER A 228 -1.27 -5.68 2.36
CA SER A 228 -0.35 -5.03 1.40
C SER A 228 -0.72 -5.31 -0.07
N GLY A 229 -0.11 -4.58 -1.00
CA GLY A 229 -0.14 -4.83 -2.45
C GLY A 229 1.28 -4.99 -3.03
N HIS A 230 1.55 -4.27 -4.12
CA HIS A 230 2.85 -4.01 -4.77
C HIS A 230 3.51 -5.20 -5.47
N ILE A 231 3.65 -6.35 -4.81
CA ILE A 231 4.44 -7.47 -5.35
C ILE A 231 3.64 -8.40 -6.26
N HIS A 232 2.35 -8.11 -6.49
CA HIS A 232 1.39 -8.83 -7.35
C HIS A 232 1.30 -10.34 -7.06
N ARG A 233 1.76 -10.75 -5.88
CA ARG A 233 1.82 -12.14 -5.45
C ARG A 233 0.87 -12.33 -4.27
N PRO A 234 -0.32 -12.88 -4.49
CA PRO A 234 -1.26 -13.09 -3.40
C PRO A 234 -0.67 -14.09 -2.40
N GLY A 235 -1.01 -13.88 -1.13
CA GLY A 235 -0.67 -14.81 -0.05
C GLY A 235 -1.25 -14.36 1.28
N GLN A 236 -1.26 -15.29 2.22
CA GLN A 236 -1.73 -15.08 3.58
C GLN A 236 -0.74 -15.69 4.56
N TRP A 237 -0.50 -14.98 5.65
CA TRP A 237 0.44 -15.35 6.70
C TRP A 237 -0.13 -15.00 8.07
N ILE A 238 0.37 -15.70 9.09
CA ILE A 238 0.20 -15.30 10.49
C ILE A 238 1.56 -14.85 10.99
N ILE A 239 1.62 -13.61 11.44
CA ILE A 239 2.85 -12.91 11.83
C ILE A 239 2.88 -12.76 13.34
N ALA A 240 4.01 -13.05 13.98
CA ALA A 240 4.14 -12.85 15.42
C ALA A 240 4.23 -11.35 15.78
N GLY A 241 3.17 -10.78 16.34
CA GLY A 241 3.20 -9.46 16.98
C GLY A 241 3.63 -9.56 18.44
N ALA A 242 4.04 -8.44 19.04
CA ALA A 242 4.48 -8.37 20.44
C ALA A 242 3.35 -8.71 21.43
N HIS A 243 2.09 -8.54 21.02
CA HIS A 243 0.90 -8.73 21.85
C HIS A 243 -0.06 -9.79 21.32
N GLY A 244 0.34 -10.54 20.28
CA GLY A 244 -0.49 -11.56 19.66
C GLY A 244 -0.22 -11.73 18.17
N PRO A 245 -0.84 -12.74 17.54
CA PRO A 245 -0.72 -12.96 16.10
C PRO A 245 -1.38 -11.83 15.31
N ILE A 246 -0.72 -11.41 14.22
CA ILE A 246 -1.22 -10.48 13.22
C ILE A 246 -1.49 -11.26 11.95
N ALA A 247 -2.74 -11.29 11.48
CA ALA A 247 -3.05 -11.84 10.17
C ALA A 247 -2.56 -10.87 9.09
N PHE A 248 -1.80 -11.38 8.13
CA PHE A 248 -1.23 -10.60 7.05
C PHE A 248 -1.65 -11.15 5.71
N SER A 249 -2.09 -10.29 4.80
CA SER A 249 -2.45 -10.66 3.43
C SER A 249 -1.79 -9.73 2.43
N ILE A 250 -1.47 -10.27 1.25
CA ILE A 250 -1.09 -9.47 0.08
C ILE A 250 -2.19 -9.61 -0.96
N VAL A 251 -2.70 -8.49 -1.45
CA VAL A 251 -3.60 -8.46 -2.61
C VAL A 251 -2.79 -8.92 -3.82
N GLY A 252 -3.29 -9.96 -4.50
CA GLY A 252 -2.70 -10.40 -5.76
C GLY A 252 -3.35 -9.72 -6.95
N SER A 253 -2.60 -9.61 -8.05
CA SER A 253 -3.13 -9.39 -9.38
C SER A 253 -2.57 -10.51 -10.26
N ARG A 254 -3.42 -11.33 -10.88
CA ARG A 254 -2.99 -12.33 -11.86
C ARG A 254 -3.36 -11.81 -13.23
N SER A 255 -2.39 -11.72 -14.14
CA SER A 255 -2.64 -11.57 -15.57
C SER A 255 -3.73 -10.55 -15.93
N ASP A 256 -3.60 -9.32 -15.44
CA ASP A 256 -4.51 -8.21 -15.70
C ASP A 256 -5.90 -8.25 -15.01
N GLU A 257 -6.17 -9.22 -14.16
CA GLU A 257 -7.42 -9.27 -13.38
C GLU A 257 -7.24 -8.67 -11.98
N PRO A 258 -7.95 -7.56 -11.67
CA PRO A 258 -7.97 -7.03 -10.32
C PRO A 258 -8.58 -8.03 -9.34
N ALA A 259 -8.04 -8.09 -8.13
CA ALA A 259 -8.57 -8.90 -7.04
C ALA A 259 -8.74 -8.07 -5.77
N TRP A 260 -9.35 -8.68 -4.76
CA TRP A 260 -9.44 -8.11 -3.42
C TRP A 260 -9.16 -9.17 -2.36
N VAL A 261 -8.75 -8.71 -1.18
CA VAL A 261 -8.80 -9.45 0.07
C VAL A 261 -10.07 -9.03 0.80
N GLU A 262 -10.84 -10.01 1.29
CA GLU A 262 -12.03 -9.77 2.12
C GLU A 262 -11.68 -10.08 3.59
N LEU A 263 -11.82 -9.09 4.47
CA LEU A 263 -11.69 -9.26 5.92
C LEU A 263 -13.09 -9.30 6.54
N ASN A 264 -13.33 -10.28 7.41
CA ASN A 264 -14.56 -10.41 8.18
C ASN A 264 -14.23 -10.29 9.68
N LEU A 265 -14.50 -9.12 10.27
CA LEU A 265 -14.07 -8.67 11.61
C LEU A 265 -15.21 -8.26 12.56
#